data_AF-A0A151EN05-F1
#
_entry.id   AF-A0A151EN05-F1
#
_cell.length_a   1.000
_cell.length_b   1.000
_cell.length_c   1.000
_cell.angle_alpha   90.00
_cell.angle_beta   90.00
_cell.angle_gamma   90.00
#
_symmetry.space_group_name_H-M   'P 1'
#
loop_
_entity.id
_entity.type
_entity.pdbx_description
1 polymer ?
#
loop_
_entity_poly.entity_id
_entity_poly.type
_entity_poly.pdbx_seq_one_letter_code
_entity_poly.pdbx_strand_id
1 'polypeptide(L)'
;MIQSDFLGVGLVYIYVAILLIITEKILDKYPELSRKVLHIMVGNIAFLLPIFETKEVMAFIAAGPFIFFTFLMSPYTPLKSIKGKTSSAGHGMGLVYYSITWTILAYLFFDNMVVIAIGILAMSYGDGFASIIGIKYGKKKYNIFGDEKSYVGSFSMFVFTFITIIVAILFYDISITANLILILLFIAFIAAIIEGLTPKGFDNLSVPFVAAFLYWIFLLV
;
A
#
# COMPACT_ATOMS: atom_id res chain seq x y z
N MET A 1 -10.63 -23.60 -8.74
CA MET A 1 -11.32 -22.40 -9.26
C MET A 1 -12.15 -21.75 -8.16
N ILE A 2 -13.47 -21.96 -8.09
CA ILE A 2 -14.34 -21.15 -7.21
C ILE A 2 -14.02 -21.29 -5.69
N GLN A 3 -13.58 -22.47 -5.25
CA GLN A 3 -13.30 -22.71 -3.82
C GLN A 3 -12.07 -21.94 -3.30
N SER A 4 -11.02 -21.80 -4.13
CA SER A 4 -9.82 -21.03 -3.76
C SER A 4 -10.13 -19.54 -3.71
N ASP A 5 -10.90 -19.03 -4.67
CA ASP A 5 -11.35 -17.64 -4.69
C ASP A 5 -12.18 -17.27 -3.45
N PHE A 6 -13.13 -18.13 -3.03
CA PHE A 6 -13.89 -17.89 -1.80
C PHE A 6 -13.01 -17.92 -0.54
N LEU A 7 -12.01 -18.81 -0.50
CA LEU A 7 -11.03 -18.84 0.57
C LEU A 7 -10.22 -17.53 0.59
N GLY A 8 -9.74 -17.06 -0.57
CA GLY A 8 -9.01 -15.81 -0.72
C GLY A 8 -9.81 -14.61 -0.24
N VAL A 9 -11.07 -14.47 -0.67
CA VAL A 9 -11.99 -13.43 -0.19
C VAL A 9 -12.15 -13.53 1.33
N GLY A 10 -12.43 -14.73 1.85
CA GLY A 10 -12.59 -14.94 3.29
C GLY A 10 -11.37 -14.51 4.08
N LEU A 11 -10.16 -14.91 3.66
CA LEU A 11 -8.90 -14.56 4.31
C LEU A 11 -8.63 -13.06 4.28
N VAL A 12 -8.83 -12.41 3.14
CA VAL A 12 -8.70 -10.94 3.01
C VAL A 12 -9.62 -10.22 3.99
N TYR A 13 -10.90 -10.57 4.01
CA TYR A 13 -11.88 -9.87 4.83
C TYR A 13 -11.66 -10.13 6.32
N ILE A 14 -11.37 -11.37 6.71
CA ILE A 14 -11.04 -11.71 8.10
C ILE A 14 -9.77 -10.98 8.53
N TYR A 15 -8.73 -10.95 7.68
CA TYR A 15 -7.48 -10.27 7.96
C TYR A 15 -7.71 -8.76 8.17
N VAL A 16 -8.38 -8.09 7.25
CA VAL A 16 -8.67 -6.65 7.36
C VAL A 16 -9.57 -6.36 8.55
N ALA A 17 -10.57 -7.20 8.84
CA ALA A 17 -11.44 -7.03 10.00
C ALA A 17 -10.65 -7.14 11.32
N ILE A 18 -9.73 -8.09 11.43
CA ILE A 18 -8.83 -8.22 12.60
C ILE A 18 -7.96 -6.96 12.72
N LEU A 19 -7.36 -6.50 11.62
CA LEU A 19 -6.55 -5.27 11.63
C LEU A 19 -7.36 -4.06 12.10
N LEU A 20 -8.58 -3.87 11.59
CA LEU A 20 -9.48 -2.79 12.00
C LEU A 20 -9.85 -2.89 13.48
N ILE A 21 -10.11 -4.09 14.00
CA ILE A 21 -10.40 -4.29 15.42
C ILE A 21 -9.18 -3.90 16.27
N ILE A 22 -7.98 -4.33 15.88
CA ILE A 22 -6.75 -4.00 16.59
C ILE A 22 -6.52 -2.49 16.57
N THR A 23 -6.63 -1.85 15.40
CA THR A 23 -6.31 -0.43 15.24
C THR A 23 -7.36 0.47 15.89
N GLU A 24 -8.66 0.17 15.73
CA GLU A 24 -9.74 1.01 16.29
C GLU A 24 -10.03 0.74 17.79
N LYS A 25 -9.67 -0.43 18.34
CA LYS A 25 -9.93 -0.75 19.76
C LYS A 25 -8.69 -0.76 20.65
N ILE A 26 -7.53 -1.19 20.14
CA ILE A 26 -6.32 -1.35 20.95
C ILE A 26 -5.41 -0.13 20.82
N LEU A 27 -5.33 0.45 19.62
CA LEU A 27 -4.49 1.63 19.34
C LEU A 27 -5.29 2.94 19.31
N ASP A 28 -6.52 2.94 19.83
CA ASP A 28 -7.45 4.07 19.78
C ASP A 28 -6.89 5.37 20.43
N LYS A 29 -6.04 5.22 21.45
CA LYS A 29 -5.33 6.32 22.12
C LYS A 29 -4.26 6.99 21.26
N TYR A 30 -3.80 6.33 20.19
CA TYR A 30 -2.73 6.80 19.30
C TYR A 30 -3.21 6.83 17.85
N PRO A 31 -4.10 7.76 17.48
CA PRO A 31 -4.84 7.72 16.21
C PRO A 31 -3.93 7.76 14.96
N GLU A 32 -2.86 8.56 14.99
CA GLU A 32 -1.89 8.63 13.88
C GLU A 32 -1.07 7.34 13.73
N LEU A 33 -0.63 6.77 14.85
CA LEU A 33 0.09 5.49 14.85
C LEU A 33 -0.84 4.36 14.40
N SER A 34 -2.08 4.33 14.91
CA SER A 34 -3.12 3.38 14.53
C SER A 34 -3.34 3.38 13.02
N ARG A 35 -3.47 4.57 12.42
CA ARG A 35 -3.65 4.75 10.98
C ARG A 35 -2.45 4.23 10.19
N LYS A 36 -1.23 4.54 10.64
CA LYS A 36 -0.01 4.09 9.94
C LYS A 36 0.25 2.59 10.12
N VAL A 37 -0.10 2.01 11.25
CA VAL A 37 -0.09 0.54 11.45
C VAL A 37 -1.09 -0.12 10.52
N LEU A 38 -2.33 0.39 10.41
CA LEU A 38 -3.31 -0.13 9.45
C LEU A 38 -2.77 -0.07 8.02
N HIS A 39 -2.24 1.09 7.62
CA HIS A 39 -1.67 1.33 6.29
C HIS A 39 -0.57 0.33 5.92
N ILE A 40 0.39 0.11 6.83
CA ILE A 40 1.49 -0.83 6.62
C ILE A 40 0.96 -2.26 6.56
N MET A 41 0.16 -2.66 7.55
CA MET A 41 -0.24 -4.04 7.74
C MET A 41 -1.19 -4.53 6.64
N VAL A 42 -2.09 -3.68 6.13
CA VAL A 42 -2.93 -4.02 4.96
C VAL A 42 -2.09 -4.43 3.75
N GLY A 43 -0.85 -3.94 3.63
CA GLY A 43 0.10 -4.35 2.59
C GLY A 43 0.37 -5.84 2.51
N ASN A 44 0.21 -6.58 3.61
CA ASN A 44 0.43 -8.04 3.62
C ASN A 44 -0.62 -8.82 2.80
N ILE A 45 -1.70 -8.17 2.34
CA ILE A 45 -2.60 -8.76 1.34
C ILE A 45 -1.83 -9.16 0.07
N ALA A 46 -0.70 -8.50 -0.22
CA ALA A 46 0.21 -8.88 -1.30
C ALA A 46 0.67 -10.36 -1.24
N PHE A 47 0.64 -11.00 -0.07
CA PHE A 47 1.01 -12.41 0.11
C PHE A 47 -0.18 -13.37 0.05
N LEU A 48 -1.41 -12.85 -0.02
CA LEU A 48 -2.63 -13.64 -0.22
C LEU A 48 -3.02 -13.73 -1.71
N LEU A 49 -2.38 -12.93 -2.59
CA LEU A 49 -2.71 -12.90 -4.02
C LEU A 49 -2.64 -14.29 -4.70
N PRO A 50 -1.66 -15.17 -4.42
CA PRO A 50 -1.57 -16.49 -5.06
C PRO A 50 -2.76 -17.43 -4.81
N ILE A 51 -3.62 -17.11 -3.84
CA ILE A 51 -4.83 -17.89 -3.55
C ILE A 51 -5.91 -17.66 -4.61
N PHE A 52 -5.92 -16.49 -5.25
CA PHE A 52 -6.94 -16.15 -6.24
C PHE A 52 -6.66 -16.82 -7.58
N GLU A 53 -7.70 -17.40 -8.17
CA GLU A 53 -7.67 -18.02 -9.50
C GLU A 53 -8.44 -17.18 -10.52
N THR A 54 -9.34 -16.29 -10.08
CA THR A 54 -10.15 -15.44 -10.97
C THR A 54 -9.85 -13.95 -10.79
N LYS A 55 -9.45 -13.30 -11.89
CA LYS A 55 -9.17 -11.87 -11.97
C LYS A 55 -10.30 -10.99 -11.45
N GLU A 56 -11.52 -11.26 -11.87
CA GLU A 56 -12.70 -10.48 -11.49
C GLU A 56 -13.02 -10.64 -10.00
N VAL A 57 -12.76 -11.81 -9.43
CA VAL A 57 -13.01 -12.05 -8.00
C VAL A 57 -11.98 -11.29 -7.17
N MET A 58 -10.69 -11.37 -7.51
CA MET A 58 -9.66 -10.62 -6.78
C MET A 58 -9.88 -9.10 -6.89
N ALA A 59 -10.16 -8.60 -8.10
CA ALA A 59 -10.32 -7.17 -8.32
C ALA A 59 -11.64 -6.62 -7.76
N PHE A 60 -12.78 -7.22 -8.10
CA PHE A 60 -14.09 -6.61 -7.84
C PHE A 60 -14.84 -7.15 -6.63
N ILE A 61 -14.45 -8.33 -6.11
CA ILE A 61 -15.06 -8.91 -4.92
C ILE A 61 -14.11 -8.80 -3.71
N ALA A 62 -12.82 -9.06 -3.88
CA ALA A 62 -11.86 -8.94 -2.78
C ALA A 62 -11.40 -7.50 -2.54
N ALA A 63 -10.98 -6.76 -3.59
CA ALA A 63 -10.44 -5.41 -3.45
C ALA A 63 -11.49 -4.30 -3.57
N GLY A 64 -12.29 -4.33 -4.64
CA GLY A 64 -13.24 -3.28 -5.03
C GLY A 64 -14.17 -2.78 -3.93
N PRO A 65 -14.79 -3.66 -3.11
CA PRO A 65 -15.71 -3.21 -2.06
C PRO A 65 -15.03 -2.35 -0.98
N PHE A 66 -13.72 -2.50 -0.77
CA PHE A 66 -13.00 -1.64 0.16
C PHE A 66 -12.95 -0.18 -0.30
N ILE A 67 -13.09 0.13 -1.58
CA ILE A 67 -13.23 1.52 -2.05
C ILE A 67 -14.45 2.17 -1.40
N PHE A 68 -15.59 1.46 -1.43
CA PHE A 68 -16.82 1.94 -0.80
C PHE A 68 -16.70 2.00 0.72
N PHE A 69 -16.18 0.94 1.36
CA PHE A 69 -16.04 0.91 2.82
C PHE A 69 -15.09 1.98 3.36
N THR A 70 -13.91 2.13 2.75
CA THR A 70 -12.94 3.16 3.15
C THR A 70 -13.48 4.56 2.86
N PHE A 71 -14.27 4.75 1.80
CA PHE A 71 -14.96 6.01 1.55
C PHE A 71 -16.00 6.33 2.64
N LEU A 72 -16.79 5.35 3.07
CA LEU A 72 -17.74 5.52 4.17
C LEU A 72 -17.06 5.82 5.52
N MET A 73 -15.82 5.36 5.69
CA MET A 73 -15.01 5.69 6.87
C MET A 73 -14.28 7.03 6.74
N SER A 74 -14.29 7.66 5.57
CA SER A 74 -13.60 8.93 5.32
C SER A 74 -14.30 10.12 6.00
N PRO A 75 -13.61 11.26 6.21
CA PRO A 75 -14.20 12.52 6.66
C PRO A 75 -15.35 13.02 5.78
N TYR A 76 -15.37 12.63 4.49
CA TYR A 76 -16.36 13.01 3.48
C TYR A 76 -17.59 12.10 3.45
N THR A 77 -17.68 11.14 4.36
CA THR A 77 -18.81 10.21 4.44
C THR A 77 -20.15 10.95 4.60
N PRO A 78 -21.21 10.52 3.89
CA PRO A 78 -22.56 11.02 4.12
C PRO A 78 -23.14 10.55 5.47
N LEU A 79 -22.57 9.50 6.08
CA LEU A 79 -23.06 8.88 7.31
C LEU A 79 -22.19 9.28 8.51
N LYS A 80 -22.58 10.36 9.20
CA LYS A 80 -21.82 10.91 10.35
C LYS A 80 -21.60 9.90 11.50
N SER A 81 -22.45 8.88 11.63
CA SER A 81 -22.36 7.84 12.67
C SER A 81 -21.29 6.77 12.43
N ILE A 82 -20.75 6.66 11.20
CA ILE A 82 -19.82 5.58 10.79
C ILE A 82 -18.39 6.11 10.64
N LYS A 83 -18.15 7.37 11.00
CA LYS A 83 -16.80 7.96 10.96
C LYS A 83 -15.83 7.16 11.83
N GLY A 84 -14.88 6.49 11.18
CA GLY A 84 -13.80 5.78 11.87
C GLY A 84 -12.82 6.77 12.47
N LYS A 85 -12.43 6.57 13.73
CA LYS A 85 -11.47 7.47 14.40
C LYS A 85 -10.10 7.38 13.74
N THR A 86 -9.69 6.18 13.36
CA THR A 86 -8.42 5.88 12.69
C THR A 86 -8.36 6.50 11.28
N SER A 87 -9.47 6.48 10.54
CA SER A 87 -9.57 7.11 9.22
C SER A 87 -9.63 8.64 9.29
N SER A 88 -10.28 9.17 10.33
CA SER A 88 -10.41 10.62 10.57
C SER A 88 -9.13 11.28 11.08
N ALA A 89 -8.18 10.48 11.57
CA ALA A 89 -6.91 10.96 12.13
C ALA A 89 -5.96 11.60 11.10
N GLY A 90 -6.19 11.44 9.79
CA GLY A 90 -5.32 12.06 8.80
C GLY A 90 -6.01 12.39 7.48
N HIS A 91 -5.29 12.27 6.36
CA HIS A 91 -5.84 12.59 5.04
C HIS A 91 -7.00 11.66 4.68
N GLY A 92 -8.19 12.26 4.62
CA GLY A 92 -9.44 11.52 4.57
C GLY A 92 -9.60 10.50 3.45
N MET A 93 -8.90 10.70 2.33
CA MET A 93 -9.02 9.86 1.14
C MET A 93 -7.86 8.87 0.95
N GLY A 94 -6.83 8.88 1.80
CA GLY A 94 -5.64 8.05 1.60
C GLY A 94 -5.94 6.54 1.52
N LEU A 95 -6.77 6.04 2.43
CA LEU A 95 -7.22 4.64 2.41
C LEU A 95 -8.14 4.33 1.21
N VAL A 96 -8.90 5.32 0.74
CA VAL A 96 -9.72 5.17 -0.48
C VAL A 96 -8.83 5.00 -1.70
N TYR A 97 -7.82 5.86 -1.84
CA TYR A 97 -6.83 5.78 -2.90
C TYR A 97 -6.04 4.47 -2.85
N TYR A 98 -5.69 4.00 -1.65
CA TYR A 98 -5.09 2.68 -1.48
C TYR A 98 -6.00 1.57 -2.07
N SER A 99 -7.29 1.55 -1.70
CA SER A 99 -8.22 0.53 -2.21
C SER A 99 -8.43 0.63 -3.72
N ILE A 100 -8.44 1.85 -4.27
CA ILE A 100 -8.51 2.09 -5.73
C ILE A 100 -7.28 1.50 -6.41
N THR A 101 -6.07 1.84 -5.91
CA THR A 101 -4.81 1.31 -6.43
C THR A 101 -4.80 -0.21 -6.44
N TRP A 102 -5.13 -0.84 -5.31
CA TRP A 102 -5.13 -2.30 -5.24
C TRP A 102 -6.11 -2.90 -6.24
N THR A 103 -7.33 -2.36 -6.35
CA THR A 103 -8.35 -2.82 -7.31
C THR A 103 -7.84 -2.75 -8.75
N ILE A 104 -7.20 -1.64 -9.14
CA ILE A 104 -6.68 -1.44 -10.50
C ILE A 104 -5.49 -2.37 -10.77
N LEU A 105 -4.52 -2.44 -9.86
CA LEU A 105 -3.37 -3.35 -10.01
C LEU A 105 -3.83 -4.81 -10.10
N ALA A 106 -4.78 -5.22 -9.26
CA ALA A 106 -5.37 -6.55 -9.29
C ALA A 106 -5.99 -6.89 -10.64
N TYR A 107 -6.70 -5.95 -11.26
CA TYR A 107 -7.32 -6.16 -12.56
C TYR A 107 -6.30 -6.16 -13.72
N LEU A 108 -5.31 -5.26 -13.68
CA LEU A 108 -4.35 -5.10 -14.79
C LEU A 108 -3.25 -6.17 -14.80
N PHE A 109 -2.78 -6.58 -13.62
CA PHE A 109 -1.61 -7.44 -13.47
C PHE A 109 -1.94 -8.78 -12.79
N PHE A 110 -3.18 -9.26 -12.93
CA PHE A 110 -3.61 -10.53 -12.32
C PHE A 110 -2.65 -11.68 -12.64
N ASP A 111 -2.25 -11.81 -13.90
CA ASP A 111 -1.35 -12.86 -14.37
C ASP A 111 0.11 -12.66 -13.92
N ASN A 112 0.42 -11.52 -13.30
CA ASN A 112 1.76 -11.16 -12.81
C ASN A 112 1.67 -10.63 -11.37
N MET A 113 1.27 -11.49 -10.43
CA MET A 113 0.99 -11.11 -9.03
C MET A 113 2.16 -10.43 -8.32
N VAL A 114 3.41 -10.74 -8.69
CA VAL A 114 4.58 -10.03 -8.17
C VAL A 114 4.52 -8.53 -8.50
N VAL A 115 4.06 -8.14 -9.70
CA VAL A 115 3.92 -6.72 -10.09
C VAL A 115 2.96 -6.01 -9.14
N ILE A 116 1.83 -6.65 -8.80
CA ILE A 116 0.85 -6.14 -7.84
C ILE A 116 1.50 -5.98 -6.47
N ALA A 117 2.21 -7.02 -6.01
CA ALA A 117 2.88 -7.02 -4.71
C ALA A 117 3.94 -5.92 -4.60
N ILE A 118 4.75 -5.70 -5.64
CA ILE A 118 5.75 -4.61 -5.69
C ILE A 118 5.07 -3.26 -5.49
N GLY A 119 3.98 -2.99 -6.23
CA GLY A 119 3.23 -1.75 -6.08
C GLY A 119 2.66 -1.57 -4.66
N ILE A 120 1.94 -2.57 -4.17
CA ILE A 120 1.30 -2.54 -2.84
C ILE A 120 2.34 -2.33 -1.74
N LEU A 121 3.44 -3.08 -1.75
CA LEU A 121 4.45 -3.05 -0.68
C LEU A 121 5.30 -1.78 -0.70
N ALA A 122 5.57 -1.22 -1.89
CA ALA A 122 6.22 0.08 -2.01
C ALA A 122 5.37 1.18 -1.39
N MET A 123 4.06 1.19 -1.66
CA MET A 123 3.13 2.14 -1.05
C MET A 123 2.95 1.89 0.45
N SER A 124 2.69 0.65 0.89
CA SER A 124 2.27 0.39 2.27
C SER A 124 3.43 0.51 3.26
N TYR A 125 4.52 -0.20 3.00
CA TYR A 125 5.69 -0.19 3.88
C TYR A 125 6.56 1.03 3.65
N GLY A 126 6.80 1.40 2.39
CA GLY A 126 7.57 2.59 2.06
C GLY A 126 6.99 3.86 2.69
N ASP A 127 5.77 4.28 2.30
CA ASP A 127 5.14 5.50 2.85
C ASP A 127 4.87 5.36 4.35
N GLY A 128 4.48 4.16 4.80
CA GLY A 128 4.23 3.89 6.20
C GLY A 128 5.42 4.22 7.08
N PHE A 129 6.59 3.66 6.76
CA PHE A 129 7.83 3.94 7.50
C PHE A 129 8.39 5.33 7.23
N ALA A 130 8.27 5.86 6.01
CA ALA A 130 8.66 7.22 5.68
C ALA A 130 7.97 8.25 6.57
N SER A 131 6.67 8.06 6.81
CA SER A 131 5.90 8.92 7.69
C SER A 131 6.27 8.73 9.16
N ILE A 132 6.35 7.49 9.68
CA ILE A 132 6.67 7.23 11.08
C ILE A 132 8.07 7.78 11.45
N ILE A 133 9.07 7.47 10.63
CA ILE A 133 10.46 7.87 10.87
C ILE A 133 10.63 9.36 10.55
N GLY A 134 10.00 9.86 9.48
CA GLY A 134 10.03 11.27 9.10
C GLY A 134 9.42 12.18 10.15
N ILE A 135 8.28 11.81 10.75
CA ILE A 135 7.66 12.58 11.84
C ILE A 135 8.58 12.59 13.08
N LYS A 136 9.20 11.46 13.43
CA LYS A 136 9.99 11.33 14.65
C LYS A 136 11.40 11.92 14.55
N TYR A 137 12.05 11.82 13.39
CA TYR A 137 13.48 12.15 13.21
C TYR A 137 13.74 13.18 12.10
N GLY A 138 12.76 13.50 11.27
CA GLY A 138 12.89 14.41 10.13
C GLY A 138 12.93 15.88 10.53
N LYS A 139 14.13 16.38 10.85
CA LYS A 139 14.34 17.80 11.20
C LYS A 139 14.38 18.73 9.99
N LYS A 140 15.06 18.32 8.92
CA LYS A 140 15.14 19.09 7.66
C LYS A 140 13.99 18.68 6.77
N LYS A 141 13.15 19.65 6.43
CA LYS A 141 11.92 19.46 5.64
C LYS A 141 12.01 20.16 4.30
N TYR A 142 11.21 19.70 3.35
CA TYR A 142 11.04 20.29 2.04
C TYR A 142 9.57 20.17 1.62
N ASN A 143 9.13 21.06 0.73
CA ASN A 143 7.76 21.06 0.20
C ASN A 143 7.81 21.49 -1.26
N ILE A 144 7.53 20.55 -2.17
CA ILE A 144 7.61 20.80 -3.62
C ILE A 144 6.21 21.04 -4.19
N PHE A 145 5.24 20.18 -3.87
CA PHE A 145 3.86 20.25 -4.41
C PHE A 145 2.77 20.28 -3.32
N GLY A 146 3.02 21.00 -2.22
CA GLY A 146 2.03 21.25 -1.18
C GLY A 146 1.97 20.21 -0.07
N ASP A 147 2.82 19.17 -0.12
CA ASP A 147 3.07 18.28 1.02
C ASP A 147 4.42 18.56 1.67
N GLU A 148 4.44 18.69 3.00
CA GLU A 148 5.67 18.88 3.75
C GLU A 148 6.28 17.52 4.06
N LYS A 149 7.38 17.20 3.39
CA LYS A 149 8.14 15.96 3.53
C LYS A 149 9.47 16.23 4.24
N SER A 150 10.16 15.17 4.67
CA SER A 150 11.48 15.30 5.30
C SER A 150 12.49 14.42 4.60
N TYR A 151 13.75 14.86 4.51
CA TYR A 151 14.81 14.08 3.87
C TYR A 151 15.00 12.71 4.55
N VAL A 152 14.82 12.65 5.87
CA VAL A 152 14.86 11.39 6.63
C VAL A 152 13.69 10.47 6.25
N GLY A 153 12.50 11.05 6.05
CA GLY A 153 11.33 10.34 5.53
C GLY A 153 11.57 9.76 4.15
N SER A 154 12.08 10.55 3.20
CA SER A 154 12.37 10.08 1.83
C SER A 154 13.45 9.01 1.79
N PHE A 155 14.49 9.13 2.62
CA PHE A 155 15.49 8.07 2.75
C PHE A 155 14.90 6.80 3.35
N SER A 156 13.99 6.93 4.32
CA SER A 156 13.25 5.79 4.88
C SER A 156 12.34 5.16 3.81
N MET A 157 11.64 5.95 3.01
CA MET A 157 10.85 5.49 1.87
C MET A 157 11.70 4.60 0.95
N PHE A 158 12.88 5.07 0.55
CA PHE A 158 13.82 4.32 -0.28
C PHE A 158 14.22 2.98 0.37
N VAL A 159 14.70 3.01 1.62
CA VAL A 159 15.21 1.81 2.32
C VAL A 159 14.10 0.78 2.53
N PHE A 160 12.95 1.20 3.06
CA PHE A 160 11.87 0.27 3.38
C PHE A 160 11.17 -0.24 2.13
N THR A 161 11.04 0.56 1.07
CA THR A 161 10.58 0.07 -0.24
C THR A 161 11.53 -1.00 -0.76
N PHE A 162 12.84 -0.76 -0.78
CA PHE A 162 13.81 -1.74 -1.26
C PHE A 162 13.76 -3.07 -0.48
N ILE A 163 13.68 -2.99 0.86
CA ILE A 163 13.58 -4.18 1.70
C ILE A 163 12.31 -4.96 1.40
N THR A 164 11.15 -4.31 1.32
CA THR A 164 9.88 -5.02 1.19
C THR A 164 9.65 -5.58 -0.20
N ILE A 165 10.13 -4.91 -1.25
CA ILE A 165 10.09 -5.47 -2.61
C ILE A 165 11.03 -6.67 -2.75
N ILE A 166 12.18 -6.69 -2.06
CA ILE A 166 13.04 -7.89 -1.98
C ILE A 166 12.31 -9.05 -1.27
N VAL A 167 11.58 -8.76 -0.19
CA VAL A 167 10.74 -9.77 0.48
C VAL A 167 9.69 -10.32 -0.48
N ALA A 168 9.09 -9.48 -1.33
CA ALA A 168 8.17 -9.93 -2.37
C ALA A 168 8.86 -10.88 -3.35
N ILE A 169 10.04 -10.52 -3.88
CA ILE A 169 10.81 -11.38 -4.80
C ILE A 169 11.08 -12.76 -4.19
N LEU A 170 11.47 -12.81 -2.92
CA LEU A 170 11.70 -14.07 -2.21
C LEU A 170 10.42 -14.88 -2.02
N PHE A 171 9.31 -14.22 -1.66
CA PHE A 171 8.02 -14.89 -1.47
C PHE A 171 7.47 -15.50 -2.77
N TYR A 172 7.63 -14.79 -3.88
CA TYR A 172 7.20 -15.25 -5.21
C TYR A 172 8.22 -16.18 -5.89
N ASP A 173 9.22 -16.66 -5.15
CA ASP A 173 10.25 -17.60 -5.60
C ASP A 173 10.99 -17.15 -6.87
N ILE A 174 11.23 -15.84 -7.00
CA ILE A 174 11.93 -15.26 -8.13
C ILE A 174 13.44 -15.27 -7.84
N SER A 175 14.20 -15.87 -8.76
CA SER A 175 15.66 -15.99 -8.63
C SER A 175 16.33 -14.60 -8.57
N ILE A 176 17.09 -14.38 -7.49
CA ILE A 176 17.83 -13.14 -7.28
C ILE A 176 19.10 -13.13 -8.12
N THR A 177 19.19 -12.18 -9.05
CA THR A 177 20.39 -11.88 -9.83
C THR A 177 20.92 -10.48 -9.48
N ALA A 178 22.20 -10.23 -9.78
CA ALA A 178 22.77 -8.89 -9.60
C ALA A 178 22.01 -7.81 -10.38
N ASN A 179 21.56 -8.14 -11.61
CA ASN A 179 20.76 -7.24 -12.43
C ASN A 179 19.39 -6.92 -11.77
N LEU A 180 18.72 -7.95 -11.24
CA LEU A 180 17.45 -7.75 -10.53
C LEU A 180 17.62 -6.85 -9.31
N ILE A 181 18.68 -7.03 -8.52
CA ILE A 181 18.96 -6.16 -7.37
C ILE A 181 19.11 -4.69 -7.79
N LEU A 182 19.84 -4.43 -8.89
CA LEU A 182 20.01 -3.07 -9.42
C LEU A 182 18.68 -2.46 -9.88
N ILE A 183 17.83 -3.24 -10.53
CA ILE A 183 16.49 -2.81 -10.94
C ILE A 183 15.63 -2.48 -9.72
N LEU A 184 15.64 -3.32 -8.67
CA LEU A 184 14.86 -3.07 -7.45
C LEU A 184 15.37 -1.84 -6.69
N LEU A 185 16.68 -1.63 -6.63
CA LEU A 185 17.26 -0.40 -6.07
C LEU A 185 16.79 0.83 -6.85
N PHE A 186 16.78 0.74 -8.19
CA PHE A 186 16.28 1.82 -9.03
C PHE A 186 14.78 2.09 -8.79
N ILE A 187 13.95 1.04 -8.73
CA ILE A 187 12.52 1.17 -8.44
C ILE A 187 12.29 1.84 -7.09
N ALA A 188 13.00 1.41 -6.04
CA ALA A 188 12.89 2.00 -4.71
C ALA A 188 13.32 3.47 -4.69
N PHE A 189 14.37 3.82 -5.46
CA PHE A 189 14.84 5.19 -5.59
C PHE A 189 13.80 6.08 -6.29
N ILE A 190 13.24 5.62 -7.40
CA ILE A 190 12.17 6.35 -8.09
C ILE A 190 10.92 6.46 -7.22
N ALA A 191 10.54 5.40 -6.50
CA ALA A 191 9.41 5.43 -5.57
C ALA A 191 9.58 6.53 -4.50
N ALA A 192 10.79 6.70 -3.96
CA ALA A 192 11.09 7.77 -3.00
C ALA A 192 11.02 9.17 -3.62
N ILE A 193 11.46 9.34 -4.87
CA ILE A 193 11.29 10.60 -5.60
C ILE A 193 9.81 10.90 -5.81
N ILE A 194 9.03 9.92 -6.28
CA ILE A 194 7.61 10.08 -6.54
C ILE A 194 6.86 10.42 -5.25
N GLU A 195 7.14 9.75 -4.14
CA GLU A 195 6.59 10.09 -2.82
C GLU A 195 6.87 11.56 -2.45
N GLY A 196 8.12 12.00 -2.65
CA GLY A 196 8.54 13.37 -2.34
C GLY A 196 7.91 14.44 -3.24
N LEU A 197 7.53 14.08 -4.47
CA LEU A 197 6.91 14.98 -5.44
C LEU A 197 5.38 14.95 -5.41
N THR A 198 4.77 13.94 -4.79
CA THR A 198 3.33 13.76 -4.90
C THR A 198 2.60 14.58 -3.81
N PRO A 199 1.49 15.28 -4.16
CA PRO A 199 0.67 15.96 -3.17
C PRO A 199 0.07 15.01 -2.12
N LYS A 200 -0.28 15.56 -0.96
CA LYS A 200 -0.83 14.84 0.20
C LYS A 200 -1.87 13.78 -0.18
N GLY A 201 -1.55 12.51 0.07
CA GLY A 201 -2.43 11.36 -0.11
C GLY A 201 -2.49 10.78 -1.52
N PHE A 202 -2.11 11.54 -2.56
CA PHE A 202 -2.01 11.03 -3.93
C PHE A 202 -0.82 10.08 -4.11
N ASP A 203 0.11 10.05 -3.16
CA ASP A 203 1.20 9.08 -3.07
C ASP A 203 0.69 7.64 -3.03
N ASN A 204 -0.51 7.42 -2.46
CA ASN A 204 -1.21 6.15 -2.49
C ASN A 204 -1.73 5.73 -3.88
N LEU A 205 -1.64 6.60 -4.88
CA LEU A 205 -1.86 6.29 -6.29
C LEU A 205 -0.52 6.26 -7.03
N SER A 206 0.27 7.33 -6.95
CA SER A 206 1.45 7.51 -7.80
C SER A 206 2.57 6.49 -7.52
N VAL A 207 2.96 6.31 -6.25
CA VAL A 207 4.02 5.39 -5.83
C VAL A 207 3.75 3.95 -6.29
N PRO A 208 2.60 3.34 -5.95
CA PRO A 208 2.35 1.93 -6.28
C PRO A 208 2.25 1.72 -7.79
N PHE A 209 1.61 2.62 -8.55
CA PHE A 209 1.53 2.50 -9.99
C PHE A 209 2.90 2.63 -10.67
N VAL A 210 3.72 3.59 -10.25
CA VAL A 210 5.07 3.75 -10.81
C VAL A 210 5.95 2.56 -10.47
N ALA A 211 5.93 2.08 -9.22
CA ALA A 211 6.74 0.93 -8.81
C ALA A 211 6.33 -0.35 -9.57
N ALA A 212 5.03 -0.63 -9.68
CA ALA A 212 4.51 -1.76 -10.44
C ALA A 212 4.86 -1.64 -11.93
N PHE A 213 4.64 -0.48 -12.54
CA PHE A 213 4.92 -0.25 -13.96
C PHE A 213 6.42 -0.41 -14.29
N LEU A 214 7.31 0.14 -13.46
CA LEU A 214 8.75 0.00 -13.65
C LEU A 214 9.20 -1.46 -13.53
N TYR A 215 8.66 -2.21 -12.56
CA TYR A 215 8.97 -3.64 -12.47
C TYR A 215 8.51 -4.39 -13.72
N TRP A 216 7.28 -4.13 -14.17
CA TRP A 216 6.71 -4.76 -15.34
C TRP A 216 7.51 -4.50 -16.62
N ILE A 217 7.88 -3.23 -16.88
CA ILE A 217 8.60 -2.87 -18.11
C ILE A 217 10.04 -3.38 -18.15
N PHE A 218 10.72 -3.52 -17.01
CA PHE A 218 12.12 -3.96 -16.99
C PHE A 218 12.30 -5.48 -16.96
N LEU A 219 11.28 -6.24 -16.57
CA LEU A 219 11.42 -7.67 -16.29
C LEU A 219 10.41 -8.57 -17.00
N LEU A 220 9.33 -8.02 -17.57
CA LEU A 220 8.24 -8.80 -18.15
C LEU A 220 7.84 -8.36 -19.57
N VAL A 221 8.45 -7.29 -20.08
CA VAL A 221 8.32 -6.80 -21.47
C VAL A 221 9.68 -6.89 -22.14
#